data_AF-A0A9W9C5U7-F1
#
_entry.id   AF-A0A9W9C5U7-F1
#
_cell.length_a   1.000
_cell.length_b   1.000
_cell.length_c   1.000
_cell.angle_alpha   90.00
_cell.angle_beta   90.00
_cell.angle_gamma   90.00
#
_symmetry.space_group_name_H-M   'P 1'
#
loop_
_entity.id
_entity.type
_entity.pdbx_description
1 polymer ?
#
loop_
_entity_poly.entity_id
_entity_poly.type
_entity_poly.pdbx_seq_one_letter_code
_entity_poly.pdbx_strand_id
1 'polypeptide(L)'
;MPACRHRFLSYTSHPLSITRTTRPVTRSQMPAMMGKMEVMTREHMEMLRSSAFESEHAQLYDTSYMQHEAAALALEQEIEHSLVSISPDENSDEYRRIARTQIMFHRERQRALKPHLESGSGFEDEDGNECVFVPAPNHWGANGDLDEESGSLSSVHNLLTWQANYSPMSYTPLYEEMPSPDIPFYTMLDPSQPPVTYHLHRTREWTTSASRKFIYTAREFSDRYSLYRLEAESHRGDNQVTSASFFRVAEYPQSCIDVLLSGIDKLDAKAAYKSRCIHLRGPFATPIKEYPDRQNKIPWSPRRFTYGGRKFVWKPGDPHDDVMPETLYEYKKDFVKPGSRSGKKVDDAAPTKLVWGEKKRKGKVESYTIHFAGGVDQVFRELLLASQMARQVCLFTAME
;
A
#
# COMPACT_ATOMS: atom_id res chain seq x y z
N MET A 1 3.84 -42.26 -25.25
CA MET A 1 3.11 -43.47 -24.84
C MET A 1 3.99 -44.28 -23.90
N PRO A 2 3.47 -44.98 -22.88
CA PRO A 2 2.06 -45.25 -22.53
C PRO A 2 1.55 -44.28 -21.44
N ALA A 3 0.32 -43.74 -21.47
CA ALA A 3 -1.02 -44.34 -21.52
C ALA A 3 -1.43 -45.04 -20.20
N CYS A 4 -1.93 -44.25 -19.25
CA CYS A 4 -2.81 -44.74 -18.19
C CYS A 4 -4.19 -44.08 -18.35
N ARG A 5 -5.17 -44.90 -18.71
CA ARG A 5 -6.58 -44.59 -18.84
C ARG A 5 -7.25 -44.74 -17.47
N HIS A 6 -8.03 -43.76 -17.04
CA HIS A 6 -9.15 -44.02 -16.14
C HIS A 6 -10.45 -43.47 -16.74
N ARG A 7 -11.48 -44.31 -16.68
CA ARG A 7 -12.81 -44.19 -17.28
C ARG A 7 -13.74 -43.31 -16.44
N PHE A 8 -14.48 -42.48 -17.17
CA PHE A 8 -15.93 -42.19 -17.06
C PHE A 8 -16.63 -42.38 -15.71
N LEU A 9 -17.20 -41.28 -15.22
CA LEU A 9 -18.61 -41.24 -14.80
C LEU A 9 -19.26 -39.99 -15.40
N SER A 10 -20.11 -40.21 -16.39
CA SER A 10 -20.99 -39.23 -17.02
C SER A 10 -22.24 -39.03 -16.16
N TYR A 11 -22.50 -37.82 -15.69
CA TYR A 11 -23.81 -37.42 -15.22
C TYR A 11 -24.51 -36.59 -16.30
N THR A 12 -25.45 -37.24 -16.99
CA THR A 12 -26.45 -36.62 -17.85
C THR A 12 -27.58 -36.09 -16.99
N SER A 13 -27.81 -34.77 -16.98
CA SER A 13 -29.07 -34.18 -16.53
C SER A 13 -29.76 -33.53 -17.73
N HIS A 14 -30.99 -33.97 -17.98
CA HIS A 14 -31.82 -33.52 -19.10
C HIS A 14 -32.34 -32.09 -18.92
N PRO A 15 -32.55 -31.35 -20.01
CA PRO A 15 -33.10 -30.00 -20.00
C PRO A 15 -34.62 -30.01 -19.79
N LEU A 16 -35.10 -29.26 -18.80
CA LEU A 16 -36.53 -28.96 -18.64
C LEU A 16 -36.94 -27.86 -19.61
N SER A 17 -37.69 -28.26 -20.63
CA SER A 17 -38.43 -27.39 -21.54
C SER A 17 -39.66 -26.84 -20.83
N ILE A 18 -39.81 -25.52 -20.77
CA ILE A 18 -41.06 -24.86 -20.37
C ILE A 18 -41.53 -23.97 -21.52
N THR A 19 -42.56 -24.42 -22.23
CA THR A 19 -43.30 -23.64 -23.23
C THR A 19 -44.51 -22.93 -22.61
N ARG A 20 -44.48 -21.59 -22.73
CA ARG A 20 -45.56 -20.60 -22.97
C ARG A 20 -46.94 -20.80 -22.32
N THR A 21 -47.36 -19.77 -21.57
CA THR A 21 -48.73 -19.23 -21.71
C THR A 21 -48.74 -17.71 -21.56
N THR A 22 -48.97 -17.00 -22.67
CA THR A 22 -49.28 -15.58 -22.72
C THR A 22 -50.78 -15.38 -22.49
N ARG A 23 -51.16 -14.57 -21.49
CA ARG A 23 -52.47 -13.91 -21.41
C ARG A 23 -52.29 -12.42 -21.07
N PRO A 24 -53.09 -11.53 -21.65
CA PRO A 24 -52.89 -10.09 -21.55
C PRO A 24 -53.47 -9.57 -20.23
N VAL A 25 -52.71 -8.73 -19.52
CA VAL A 25 -53.23 -7.99 -18.36
C VAL A 25 -53.54 -6.57 -18.79
N THR A 26 -54.80 -6.22 -18.56
CA THR A 26 -55.46 -4.95 -18.79
C THR A 26 -54.76 -3.78 -18.10
N ARG A 27 -54.67 -2.69 -18.86
CA ARG A 27 -54.23 -1.35 -18.49
C ARG A 27 -55.01 -0.83 -17.27
N SER A 28 -54.37 -0.81 -16.10
CA SER A 28 -54.84 -0.10 -14.91
C SER A 28 -53.88 1.05 -14.64
N GLN A 29 -54.43 2.27 -14.59
CA GLN A 29 -53.73 3.50 -14.28
C GLN A 29 -53.08 3.39 -12.89
N MET A 30 -51.75 3.53 -12.83
CA MET A 30 -51.02 3.74 -11.58
C MET A 30 -50.67 5.24 -11.47
N PRO A 31 -50.93 5.87 -10.31
CA PRO A 31 -50.61 7.27 -10.08
C PRO A 31 -49.10 7.46 -10.02
N ALA A 32 -48.65 8.64 -10.46
CA ALA A 32 -47.25 9.05 -10.45
C ALA A 32 -46.64 8.90 -9.04
N MET A 33 -45.82 7.87 -8.84
CA MET A 33 -44.91 7.83 -7.70
C MET A 33 -43.77 8.81 -7.98
N MET A 34 -43.93 10.00 -7.42
CA MET A 34 -42.82 10.88 -7.07
C MET A 34 -41.87 10.05 -6.21
N GLY A 35 -40.79 9.55 -6.82
CA GLY A 35 -39.75 8.82 -6.11
C GLY A 35 -39.18 9.73 -5.04
N LYS A 36 -39.48 9.44 -3.78
CA LYS A 36 -38.62 9.86 -2.68
C LYS A 36 -37.27 9.19 -2.95
N MET A 37 -36.33 9.94 -3.51
CA MET A 37 -34.93 9.54 -3.47
C MET A 37 -34.55 9.46 -2.00
N GLU A 38 -34.46 8.24 -1.49
CA GLU A 38 -33.86 7.98 -0.20
C GLU A 38 -32.45 8.56 -0.26
N VAL A 39 -32.19 9.56 0.57
CA VAL A 39 -30.84 10.03 0.83
C VAL A 39 -30.08 8.82 1.36
N MET A 40 -29.15 8.26 0.56
CA MET A 40 -28.31 7.16 1.02
C MET A 40 -27.60 7.60 2.29
N THR A 41 -27.73 6.81 3.36
CA THR A 41 -27.05 7.11 4.61
C THR A 41 -25.55 6.98 4.42
N ARG A 42 -24.78 7.73 5.21
CA ARG A 42 -23.30 7.66 5.19
C ARG A 42 -22.79 6.23 5.41
N GLU A 43 -23.43 5.49 6.31
CA GLU A 43 -23.12 4.09 6.59
C GLU A 43 -23.35 3.17 5.39
N HIS A 44 -24.42 3.41 4.63
CA HIS A 44 -24.70 2.67 3.41
C HIS A 44 -23.66 2.97 2.32
N MET A 45 -23.21 4.22 2.21
CA MET A 45 -22.12 4.59 1.29
C MET A 45 -20.79 3.96 1.69
N GLU A 46 -20.45 3.95 2.98
CA GLU A 46 -19.24 3.28 3.48
C GLU A 46 -19.27 1.77 3.17
N MET A 47 -20.41 1.11 3.38
CA MET A 47 -20.62 -0.31 3.03
C MET A 47 -20.48 -0.57 1.51
N LEU A 48 -21.07 0.27 0.66
CA LEU A 48 -20.93 0.13 -0.79
C LEU A 48 -19.48 0.28 -1.24
N ARG A 49 -18.73 1.20 -0.61
CA ARG A 49 -17.31 1.42 -0.90
C ARG A 49 -16.43 0.24 -0.48
N SER A 50 -16.71 -0.42 0.66
CA SER A 50 -15.88 -1.54 1.16
C SER A 50 -16.24 -2.89 0.54
N SER A 51 -17.53 -3.17 0.35
CA SER A 51 -18.03 -4.49 -0.07
C SER A 51 -17.46 -4.99 -1.40
N ALA A 52 -17.16 -4.09 -2.34
CA ALA A 52 -16.56 -4.47 -3.61
C ALA A 52 -15.15 -5.06 -3.44
N PHE A 53 -14.36 -4.48 -2.53
CA PHE A 53 -13.01 -4.95 -2.19
C PHE A 53 -13.04 -6.19 -1.27
N GLU A 54 -14.07 -6.33 -0.44
CA GLU A 54 -14.34 -7.55 0.33
C GLU A 54 -14.56 -8.75 -0.58
N SER A 55 -15.46 -8.62 -1.55
CA SER A 55 -15.72 -9.67 -2.54
C SER A 55 -14.49 -9.97 -3.38
N GLU A 56 -13.68 -8.96 -3.69
CA GLU A 56 -12.41 -9.14 -4.41
C GLU A 56 -11.43 -9.99 -3.62
N HIS A 57 -11.29 -9.73 -2.31
CA HIS A 57 -10.46 -10.52 -1.40
C HIS A 57 -10.96 -11.95 -1.24
N ALA A 58 -12.28 -12.14 -1.19
CA ALA A 58 -12.93 -13.44 -1.16
C ALA A 58 -12.93 -14.18 -2.51
N GLN A 59 -12.29 -13.62 -3.55
CA GLN A 59 -12.22 -14.17 -4.91
C GLN A 59 -13.59 -14.33 -5.60
N LEU A 60 -14.58 -13.54 -5.17
CA LEU A 60 -15.93 -13.48 -5.75
C LEU A 60 -15.95 -12.41 -6.86
N TYR A 61 -15.19 -12.65 -7.94
CA TYR A 61 -14.90 -11.63 -8.96
C TYR A 61 -16.13 -11.13 -9.74
N ASP A 62 -17.10 -11.99 -10.04
CA ASP A 62 -18.35 -11.58 -10.69
C ASP A 62 -19.14 -10.58 -9.81
N THR A 63 -19.22 -10.88 -8.51
CA THR A 63 -19.90 -10.02 -7.54
C THR A 63 -19.13 -8.72 -7.32
N SER A 64 -17.81 -8.81 -7.17
CA SER A 64 -16.92 -7.66 -7.02
C SER A 64 -17.03 -6.69 -8.21
N TYR A 65 -17.09 -7.21 -9.44
CA TYR A 65 -17.25 -6.40 -10.66
C TYR A 65 -18.51 -5.52 -10.62
N MET A 66 -19.66 -6.11 -10.26
CA MET A 66 -20.92 -5.36 -10.16
C MET A 66 -20.92 -4.39 -8.99
N GLN A 67 -20.33 -4.76 -7.85
CA GLN A 67 -20.23 -3.90 -6.67
C GLN A 67 -19.34 -2.67 -6.92
N HIS A 68 -18.24 -2.83 -7.65
CA HIS A 68 -17.43 -1.69 -8.09
C HIS A 68 -18.21 -0.73 -9.01
N GLU A 69 -19.09 -1.25 -9.86
CA GLU A 69 -19.99 -0.42 -10.68
C GLU A 69 -20.92 0.41 -9.82
N ALA A 70 -21.62 -0.27 -8.90
CA ALA A 70 -22.60 0.33 -8.03
C ALA A 70 -21.98 1.40 -7.13
N ALA A 71 -20.81 1.12 -6.55
CA ALA A 71 -20.08 2.07 -5.71
C ALA A 71 -19.65 3.32 -6.50
N ALA A 72 -19.15 3.15 -7.73
CA ALA A 72 -18.75 4.27 -8.57
C ALA A 72 -19.96 5.15 -8.96
N LEU A 73 -21.07 4.54 -9.36
CA LEU A 73 -22.31 5.26 -9.70
C LEU A 73 -22.90 6.01 -8.51
N ALA A 74 -22.91 5.39 -7.32
CA ALA A 74 -23.40 6.03 -6.11
C ALA A 74 -22.57 7.28 -5.73
N LEU A 75 -21.24 7.19 -5.86
CA LEU A 75 -20.33 8.31 -5.66
C LEU A 75 -20.49 9.42 -6.70
N GLU A 76 -20.73 9.06 -7.97
CA GLU A 76 -21.00 10.03 -9.04
C GLU A 76 -22.27 10.84 -8.73
N GLN A 77 -23.36 10.17 -8.35
CA GLN A 77 -24.61 10.81 -7.92
C GLN A 77 -24.40 11.71 -6.70
N GLU A 78 -23.62 11.26 -5.72
CA GLU A 78 -23.34 12.03 -4.51
C GLU A 78 -22.59 13.33 -4.82
N ILE A 79 -21.61 13.28 -5.73
CA ILE A 79 -20.93 14.49 -6.21
C ILE A 79 -21.92 15.44 -6.89
N GLU A 80 -22.79 14.93 -7.78
CA GLU A 80 -23.81 15.74 -8.45
C GLU A 80 -24.75 16.43 -7.45
N HIS A 81 -25.23 15.69 -6.45
CA HIS A 81 -26.04 16.26 -5.37
C HIS A 81 -25.30 17.33 -4.57
N SER A 82 -24.02 17.11 -4.27
CA SER A 82 -23.19 18.09 -3.56
C SER A 82 -22.96 19.39 -4.34
N LEU A 83 -23.07 19.36 -5.67
CA LEU A 83 -22.94 20.55 -6.53
C LEU A 83 -24.23 21.39 -6.56
N VAL A 84 -25.37 20.76 -6.29
CA VAL A 84 -26.68 21.44 -6.23
C VAL A 84 -26.89 22.14 -4.88
N SER A 85 -26.21 21.71 -3.81
CA SER A 85 -26.24 22.39 -2.51
C SER A 85 -25.41 23.69 -2.50
N ILE A 86 -26.05 24.82 -2.16
CA ILE A 86 -25.53 26.19 -2.31
C ILE A 86 -24.52 26.60 -1.20
N SER A 87 -23.84 25.65 -0.54
CA SER A 87 -22.85 25.99 0.50
C SER A 87 -21.43 25.67 0.03
N PRO A 88 -20.66 26.69 -0.42
CA PRO A 88 -19.25 26.54 -0.71
C PRO A 88 -18.46 26.62 0.60
N ASP A 89 -18.13 25.47 1.17
CA ASP A 89 -17.12 25.35 2.22
C ASP A 89 -15.93 24.54 1.68
N GLU A 90 -14.71 24.81 2.14
CA GLU A 90 -13.48 24.10 1.73
C GLU A 90 -13.60 22.59 2.01
N ASN A 91 -14.35 22.22 3.05
CA ASN A 91 -14.72 20.84 3.36
C ASN A 91 -15.46 20.13 2.20
N SER A 92 -16.24 20.88 1.41
CA SER A 92 -16.97 20.33 0.26
C SER A 92 -16.06 20.01 -0.94
N ASP A 93 -14.97 20.75 -1.11
CA ASP A 93 -14.03 20.51 -2.21
C ASP A 93 -13.09 19.35 -1.91
N GLU A 94 -12.61 19.23 -0.67
CA GLU A 94 -11.86 18.07 -0.23
C GLU A 94 -12.72 16.80 -0.28
N TYR A 95 -13.99 16.90 0.11
CA TYR A 95 -14.96 15.81 -0.03
C TYR A 95 -15.07 15.32 -1.48
N ARG A 96 -15.30 16.25 -2.42
CA ARG A 96 -15.40 15.93 -3.86
C ARG A 96 -14.10 15.34 -4.39
N ARG A 97 -12.94 15.79 -3.90
CA ARG A 97 -11.62 15.23 -4.29
C ARG A 97 -11.50 13.77 -3.85
N ILE A 98 -11.89 13.47 -2.62
CA ILE A 98 -11.87 12.11 -2.08
C ILE A 98 -12.83 11.23 -2.88
N ALA A 99 -14.07 11.66 -3.10
CA ALA A 99 -15.07 10.93 -3.87
C ALA A 99 -14.59 10.64 -5.31
N ARG A 100 -14.03 11.63 -6.02
CA ARG A 100 -13.45 11.43 -7.37
C ARG A 100 -12.30 10.41 -7.37
N THR A 101 -11.49 10.42 -6.31
CA THR A 101 -10.39 9.47 -6.17
C THR A 101 -10.90 8.05 -5.95
N GLN A 102 -11.93 7.87 -5.11
CA GLN A 102 -12.59 6.57 -4.92
C GLN A 102 -13.27 6.07 -6.21
N ILE A 103 -13.96 6.93 -6.95
CA ILE A 103 -14.53 6.58 -8.27
C ILE A 103 -13.42 6.06 -9.20
N MET A 104 -12.30 6.78 -9.28
CA MET A 104 -11.17 6.37 -10.10
C MET A 104 -10.69 4.96 -9.71
N PHE A 105 -10.54 4.68 -8.42
CA PHE A 105 -10.13 3.36 -7.94
C PHE A 105 -11.13 2.27 -8.35
N HIS A 106 -12.42 2.43 -8.05
CA HIS A 106 -13.45 1.44 -8.42
C HIS A 106 -13.49 1.20 -9.95
N ARG A 107 -13.40 2.25 -10.76
CA ARG A 107 -13.37 2.13 -12.23
C ARG A 107 -12.09 1.48 -12.75
N GLU A 108 -10.94 1.70 -12.11
CA GLU A 108 -9.70 0.98 -12.43
C GLU A 108 -9.83 -0.51 -12.12
N ARG A 109 -10.41 -0.86 -10.97
CA ARG A 109 -10.64 -2.27 -10.58
C ARG A 109 -11.61 -2.99 -11.52
N GLN A 110 -12.72 -2.35 -11.91
CA GLN A 110 -13.61 -2.93 -12.93
C GLN A 110 -12.88 -3.23 -14.24
N ARG A 111 -12.06 -2.28 -14.72
CA ARG A 111 -11.28 -2.45 -15.95
C ARG A 111 -10.25 -3.59 -15.82
N ALA A 112 -9.72 -3.80 -14.62
CA ALA A 112 -8.79 -4.88 -14.33
C ALA A 112 -9.48 -6.26 -14.25
N LEU A 113 -10.68 -6.32 -13.66
CA LEU A 113 -11.46 -7.55 -13.54
C LEU A 113 -12.04 -8.04 -14.87
N LYS A 114 -12.44 -7.11 -15.76
CA LYS A 114 -13.14 -7.44 -17.01
C LYS A 114 -12.42 -8.50 -17.88
N PRO A 115 -11.11 -8.35 -18.21
CA PRO A 115 -10.40 -9.38 -18.98
C PRO A 115 -10.35 -10.73 -18.26
N HIS A 116 -10.15 -10.72 -16.94
CA HIS A 116 -10.10 -11.94 -16.14
C HIS A 116 -11.41 -12.73 -16.20
N LEU A 117 -12.55 -12.04 -16.23
CA LEU A 117 -13.88 -12.67 -16.36
C LEU A 117 -14.20 -13.12 -17.79
N GLU A 118 -13.74 -12.39 -18.80
CA GLU A 118 -14.12 -12.63 -20.20
C GLU A 118 -13.24 -13.65 -20.93
N SER A 119 -11.95 -13.78 -20.59
CA SER A 119 -10.99 -14.51 -21.46
C SER A 119 -9.78 -15.12 -20.74
N GLY A 120 -9.68 -15.02 -19.41
CA GLY A 120 -8.38 -15.11 -18.73
C GLY A 120 -7.60 -13.80 -18.91
N SER A 121 -6.54 -13.57 -18.13
CA SER A 121 -5.87 -12.26 -18.13
C SER A 121 -5.19 -11.94 -19.46
N GLY A 122 -4.89 -12.97 -20.27
CA GLY A 122 -4.34 -12.88 -21.62
C GLY A 122 -2.97 -12.20 -21.70
N PHE A 123 -2.31 -12.00 -20.55
CA PHE A 123 -1.01 -11.35 -20.45
C PHE A 123 -0.07 -12.28 -19.70
N GLU A 124 1.05 -12.62 -20.31
CA GLU A 124 2.08 -13.44 -19.67
C GLU A 124 3.15 -12.50 -19.06
N ASP A 125 3.67 -12.84 -17.88
CA ASP A 125 4.82 -12.15 -17.29
C ASP A 125 6.11 -12.44 -18.08
N GLU A 126 7.25 -11.87 -17.64
CA GLU A 126 8.55 -12.08 -18.30
C GLU A 126 9.01 -13.56 -18.28
N ASP A 127 8.41 -14.38 -17.42
CA ASP A 127 8.67 -15.81 -17.27
C ASP A 127 7.64 -16.69 -18.02
N GLY A 128 6.69 -16.09 -18.74
CA GLY A 128 5.69 -16.79 -19.54
C GLY A 128 4.47 -17.28 -18.74
N ASN A 129 4.27 -16.81 -17.51
CA ASN A 129 3.11 -17.18 -16.70
C ASN A 129 1.95 -16.21 -16.92
N GLU A 130 0.74 -16.72 -17.05
CA GLU A 130 -0.47 -15.88 -17.10
C GLU A 130 -0.56 -15.00 -15.84
N CYS A 131 -0.56 -13.69 -16.03
CA CYS A 131 -0.66 -12.70 -14.97
C CYS A 131 -1.99 -12.86 -14.24
N VAL A 132 -1.95 -13.40 -13.03
CA VAL A 132 -3.15 -13.54 -12.19
C VAL A 132 -3.60 -12.15 -11.75
N PHE A 133 -4.91 -11.90 -11.77
CA PHE A 133 -5.46 -10.68 -11.20
C PHE A 133 -5.05 -10.55 -9.74
N VAL A 134 -4.35 -9.47 -9.38
CA VAL A 134 -3.89 -9.24 -8.01
C VAL A 134 -4.94 -8.46 -7.24
N PRO A 135 -5.53 -9.03 -6.17
CA PRO A 135 -6.47 -8.29 -5.33
C PRO A 135 -5.81 -7.06 -4.68
N ALA A 136 -6.59 -5.99 -4.51
CA ALA A 136 -6.18 -4.77 -3.85
C ALA A 136 -5.89 -5.07 -2.38
N PRO A 137 -4.70 -4.68 -1.87
CA PRO A 137 -4.37 -4.81 -0.47
C PRO A 137 -5.42 -4.14 0.41
N ASN A 138 -5.83 -4.83 1.46
CA ASN A 138 -6.86 -4.39 2.40
C ASN A 138 -6.55 -4.90 3.81
N HIS A 139 -7.42 -4.55 4.75
CA HIS A 139 -7.23 -4.81 6.16
C HIS A 139 -7.48 -6.28 6.53
N TRP A 140 -8.27 -7.02 5.76
CA TRP A 140 -8.43 -8.46 5.99
C TRP A 140 -7.11 -9.19 5.74
N GLY A 141 -6.42 -8.90 4.63
CA GLY A 141 -5.08 -9.43 4.37
C GLY A 141 -4.08 -9.03 5.45
N ALA A 142 -4.08 -7.75 5.82
CA ALA A 142 -3.19 -7.24 6.87
C ALA A 142 -3.45 -7.85 8.26
N ASN A 143 -4.72 -8.05 8.63
CA ASN A 143 -5.09 -8.65 9.89
C ASN A 143 -4.72 -10.13 9.93
N GLY A 144 -4.83 -10.84 8.79
CA GLY A 144 -4.32 -12.19 8.64
C GLY A 144 -2.82 -12.26 8.95
N ASP A 145 -2.03 -11.30 8.46
CA ASP A 145 -0.59 -11.24 8.78
C ASP A 145 -0.30 -10.84 10.23
N LEU A 146 -1.21 -10.12 10.90
CA LEU A 146 -1.03 -9.71 12.31
C LEU A 146 -1.45 -10.77 13.31
N ASP A 147 -2.21 -11.78 12.87
CA ASP A 147 -2.66 -12.89 13.69
C ASP A 147 -1.46 -13.69 14.22
N GLU A 148 -1.47 -14.06 15.49
CA GLU A 148 -0.41 -14.84 16.14
C GLU A 148 -0.22 -16.20 15.46
N GLU A 149 -1.30 -16.77 14.91
CA GLU A 149 -1.27 -18.05 14.20
C GLU A 149 -0.57 -17.96 12.83
N SER A 150 -0.42 -16.76 12.26
CA SER A 150 0.20 -16.56 10.94
C SER A 150 1.70 -16.90 10.90
N GLY A 151 2.38 -16.79 12.06
CA GLY A 151 3.83 -16.90 12.14
C GLY A 151 4.59 -15.85 11.31
N SER A 152 3.94 -14.78 10.85
CA SER A 152 4.57 -13.73 10.04
C SER A 152 5.54 -12.87 10.87
N LEU A 153 6.38 -12.06 10.21
CA LEU A 153 7.25 -11.13 10.93
C LEU A 153 6.43 -10.00 11.58
N SER A 154 5.30 -9.65 10.97
CA SER A 154 4.33 -8.68 11.50
C SER A 154 3.66 -9.14 12.77
N SER A 155 3.22 -10.41 12.85
CA SER A 155 2.60 -10.94 14.07
C SER A 155 3.60 -11.01 15.23
N VAL A 156 4.83 -11.44 14.95
CA VAL A 156 5.93 -11.40 15.94
C VAL A 156 6.19 -9.98 16.41
N HIS A 157 6.26 -9.02 15.49
CA HIS A 157 6.46 -7.62 15.88
C HIS A 157 5.30 -7.10 16.71
N ASN A 158 4.06 -7.41 16.32
CA ASN A 158 2.86 -7.03 17.05
C ASN A 158 2.91 -7.54 18.50
N LEU A 159 3.18 -8.84 18.69
CA LEU A 159 3.32 -9.46 20.00
C LEU A 159 4.40 -8.78 20.86
N LEU A 160 5.60 -8.56 20.30
CA LEU A 160 6.70 -7.90 21.02
C LEU A 160 6.33 -6.48 21.46
N THR A 161 5.67 -5.70 20.60
CA THR A 161 5.26 -4.33 20.94
C THR A 161 4.11 -4.29 21.93
N TRP A 162 3.21 -5.27 21.91
CA TRP A 162 2.16 -5.42 22.90
C TRP A 162 2.74 -5.74 24.28
N GLN A 163 3.64 -6.72 24.36
CA GLN A 163 4.32 -7.10 25.60
C GLN A 163 5.05 -5.92 26.25
N ALA A 164 5.77 -5.13 25.44
CA ALA A 164 6.52 -3.97 25.92
C ALA A 164 5.63 -2.86 26.51
N ASN A 165 4.39 -2.71 26.03
CA ASN A 165 3.48 -1.65 26.47
C ASN A 165 2.56 -2.06 27.62
N TYR A 166 2.18 -3.34 27.70
CA TYR A 166 1.11 -3.80 28.58
C TYR A 166 1.55 -4.79 29.66
N SER A 167 2.81 -5.23 29.67
CA SER A 167 3.32 -6.10 30.75
C SER A 167 3.71 -5.28 31.99
N PRO A 168 3.07 -5.49 33.17
CA PRO A 168 3.33 -4.72 34.39
C PRO A 168 4.57 -5.19 35.16
N MET A 169 5.51 -5.89 34.53
CA MET A 169 6.74 -6.36 35.19
C MET A 169 7.96 -5.60 34.70
N SER A 170 8.72 -5.13 35.69
CA SER A 170 10.06 -4.54 35.65
C SER A 170 11.10 -5.47 35.02
N TYR A 171 10.92 -5.78 33.75
CA TYR A 171 11.92 -6.40 32.90
C TYR A 171 12.12 -5.45 31.73
N THR A 172 12.99 -4.47 31.90
CA THR A 172 13.76 -3.99 30.76
C THR A 172 14.71 -5.14 30.42
N PRO A 173 14.52 -5.88 29.31
CA PRO A 173 15.69 -6.53 28.76
C PRO A 173 16.58 -5.36 28.35
N LEU A 174 17.67 -5.17 29.08
CA LEU A 174 18.87 -4.61 28.46
C LEU A 174 18.98 -5.33 27.12
N TYR A 175 19.05 -4.55 26.03
CA TYR A 175 19.05 -4.96 24.63
C TYR A 175 20.20 -5.95 24.25
N GLU A 176 20.84 -6.60 25.23
CA GLU A 176 21.95 -7.53 25.09
C GLU A 176 21.54 -9.01 25.03
N GLU A 177 20.38 -9.40 25.53
CA GLU A 177 19.90 -10.78 25.39
C GLU A 177 18.54 -10.80 24.69
N MET A 178 18.59 -11.14 23.41
CA MET A 178 17.41 -11.50 22.63
C MET A 178 16.63 -12.56 23.42
N PRO A 179 15.29 -12.49 23.48
CA PRO A 179 14.52 -13.60 24.03
C PRO A 179 14.89 -14.89 23.29
N SER A 180 15.04 -15.96 24.07
CA SER A 180 15.58 -17.28 23.71
C SER A 180 15.31 -17.73 22.25
N PRO A 181 16.28 -18.39 21.58
CA PRO A 181 16.11 -18.99 20.25
C PRO A 181 15.06 -20.12 20.17
N ASP A 182 14.41 -20.47 21.28
CA ASP A 182 13.48 -21.60 21.35
C ASP A 182 12.03 -21.28 20.93
N ILE A 183 11.73 -20.03 20.56
CA ILE A 183 10.50 -19.74 19.79
C ILE A 183 10.89 -19.97 18.32
N PRO A 184 10.37 -21.00 17.63
CA PRO A 184 10.65 -21.18 16.21
C PRO A 184 10.05 -19.99 15.45
N PHE A 185 10.90 -19.01 15.16
CA PHE A 185 10.53 -17.90 14.29
C PHE A 185 10.39 -18.48 12.88
N TYR A 186 9.16 -18.80 12.48
CA TYR A 186 8.84 -19.14 11.10
C TYR A 186 9.18 -17.91 10.26
N THR A 187 10.37 -17.95 9.67
CA THR A 187 10.90 -16.87 8.86
C THR A 187 10.26 -17.02 7.48
N MET A 188 9.07 -16.44 7.31
CA MET A 188 8.37 -16.43 6.02
C MET A 188 9.07 -15.62 4.93
N LEU A 189 10.32 -15.16 5.12
CA LEU A 189 11.18 -14.72 4.01
C LEU A 189 11.64 -15.94 3.22
N ASP A 190 10.71 -16.58 2.51
CA ASP A 190 10.98 -17.68 1.62
C ASP A 190 11.60 -17.13 0.32
N PRO A 191 12.92 -17.28 0.11
CA PRO A 191 13.58 -16.75 -1.07
C PRO A 191 13.19 -17.51 -2.34
N SER A 192 12.49 -18.64 -2.21
CA SER A 192 11.96 -19.40 -3.35
C SER A 192 10.67 -18.80 -3.91
N GLN A 193 9.99 -17.93 -3.15
CA GLN A 193 8.85 -17.18 -3.67
C GLN A 193 9.29 -16.08 -4.62
N PRO A 194 8.51 -15.79 -5.68
CA PRO A 194 8.83 -14.73 -6.61
C PRO A 194 8.82 -13.36 -5.90
N PRO A 195 9.70 -12.42 -6.30
CA PRO A 195 9.67 -11.06 -5.80
C PRO A 195 8.37 -10.32 -6.14
N VAL A 196 7.90 -9.49 -5.21
CA VAL A 196 6.77 -8.58 -5.46
C VAL A 196 7.31 -7.25 -5.99
N THR A 197 6.80 -6.80 -7.13
CA THR A 197 7.28 -5.60 -7.81
C THR A 197 6.22 -4.50 -7.86
N TYR A 198 6.62 -3.28 -7.57
CA TYR A 198 5.78 -2.09 -7.71
C TYR A 198 6.42 -1.02 -8.58
N HIS A 199 5.62 -0.43 -9.47
CA HIS A 199 5.99 0.75 -10.23
C HIS A 199 5.50 2.01 -9.50
N LEU A 200 6.42 2.93 -9.22
CA LEU A 200 6.14 4.15 -8.49
C LEU A 200 5.98 5.33 -9.43
N HIS A 201 4.88 6.07 -9.26
CA HIS A 201 4.51 7.18 -10.12
C HIS A 201 4.20 8.44 -9.34
N ARG A 202 4.86 9.53 -9.74
CA ARG A 202 4.51 10.89 -9.32
C ARG A 202 3.28 11.33 -10.08
N THR A 203 2.12 11.22 -9.42
CA THR A 203 0.83 11.41 -10.07
C THR A 203 0.45 12.88 -10.18
N ARG A 204 0.61 13.64 -9.09
CA ARG A 204 0.12 15.02 -9.06
C ARG A 204 0.78 15.82 -7.94
N GLU A 205 1.07 17.07 -8.25
CA GLU A 205 1.27 18.13 -7.27
C GLU A 205 0.12 19.11 -7.45
N TRP A 206 -0.41 19.63 -6.35
CA TRP A 206 -1.27 20.80 -6.42
C TRP A 206 -1.00 21.69 -5.23
N THR A 207 -1.06 22.99 -5.49
CA THR A 207 -0.80 24.03 -4.51
C THR A 207 -2.12 24.70 -4.16
N THR A 208 -2.48 24.71 -2.88
CA THR A 208 -3.54 25.55 -2.33
C THR A 208 -2.95 26.90 -1.91
N SER A 209 -3.80 27.80 -1.44
CA SER A 209 -3.37 29.06 -0.82
C SER A 209 -2.40 28.84 0.36
N ALA A 210 -2.51 27.69 1.06
CA ALA A 210 -1.83 27.40 2.32
C ALA A 210 -0.78 26.27 2.26
N SER A 211 -0.86 25.36 1.29
CA SER A 211 -0.01 24.16 1.25
C SER A 211 0.27 23.62 -0.15
N ARG A 212 1.33 22.84 -0.30
CA ARG A 212 1.61 22.00 -1.46
C ARG A 212 1.36 20.55 -1.08
N LYS A 213 0.60 19.84 -1.91
CA LYS A 213 0.26 18.44 -1.68
C LYS A 213 0.84 17.57 -2.78
N PHE A 214 1.66 16.62 -2.37
CA PHE A 214 2.33 15.65 -3.23
C PHE A 214 1.59 14.32 -3.18
N ILE A 215 1.27 13.78 -4.35
CA ILE A 215 0.63 12.47 -4.49
C ILE A 215 1.58 11.53 -5.21
N TYR A 216 1.88 10.42 -4.56
CA TYR A 216 2.71 9.35 -5.08
C TYR A 216 1.93 8.04 -5.04
N THR A 217 2.00 7.25 -6.11
CA THR A 217 1.24 5.99 -6.22
C THR A 217 2.18 4.82 -6.47
N ALA A 218 1.85 3.66 -5.90
CA ALA A 218 2.50 2.41 -6.21
C ALA A 218 1.51 1.52 -6.96
N ARG A 219 1.90 1.13 -8.17
CA ARG A 219 1.13 0.29 -9.08
C ARG A 219 1.72 -1.10 -9.12
N GLU A 220 0.87 -2.08 -9.41
CA GLU A 220 1.31 -3.46 -9.62
C GLU A 220 2.24 -3.59 -10.83
N PHE A 221 2.92 -4.73 -10.98
CA PHE A 221 3.85 -5.06 -12.06
C PHE A 221 3.32 -4.73 -13.48
N SER A 222 2.04 -4.97 -13.74
CA SER A 222 1.43 -4.64 -15.05
C SER A 222 1.29 -3.14 -15.32
N ASP A 223 1.55 -2.30 -14.32
CA ASP A 223 1.39 -0.84 -14.31
C ASP A 223 -0.05 -0.35 -14.60
N ARG A 224 -1.03 -1.26 -14.59
CA ARG A 224 -2.41 -0.98 -15.01
C ARG A 224 -3.23 -0.24 -13.96
N TYR A 225 -3.01 -0.54 -12.69
CA TYR A 225 -3.81 -0.01 -11.58
C TYR A 225 -2.98 0.21 -10.33
N SER A 226 -3.45 1.15 -9.51
CA SER A 226 -2.79 1.53 -8.25
C SER A 226 -3.22 0.59 -7.13
N LEU A 227 -2.26 0.16 -6.30
CA LEU A 227 -2.50 -0.65 -5.10
C LEU A 227 -2.33 0.18 -3.82
N TYR A 228 -1.38 1.11 -3.84
CA TYR A 228 -1.11 2.00 -2.73
C TYR A 228 -0.97 3.45 -3.19
N ARG A 229 -1.21 4.36 -2.25
CA ARG A 229 -1.06 5.80 -2.43
C ARG A 229 -0.43 6.43 -1.21
N LEU A 230 0.47 7.37 -1.41
CA LEU A 230 1.00 8.24 -0.39
C LEU A 230 0.60 9.69 -0.71
N GLU A 231 0.02 10.37 0.27
CA GLU A 231 -0.22 11.80 0.22
C GLU A 231 0.67 12.49 1.26
N ALA A 232 1.47 13.45 0.81
CA ALA A 232 2.31 14.27 1.68
C ALA A 232 1.96 15.74 1.49
N GLU A 233 2.12 16.52 2.55
CA GLU A 233 1.80 17.94 2.54
C GLU A 233 3.00 18.75 3.06
N SER A 234 3.24 19.90 2.44
CA SER A 234 4.17 20.90 2.94
C SER A 234 3.48 22.25 3.03
N HIS A 235 3.74 23.03 4.07
CA HIS A 235 3.14 24.35 4.21
C HIS A 235 3.75 25.35 3.22
N ARG A 236 2.96 26.32 2.77
CA ARG A 236 3.43 27.38 1.90
C ARG A 236 4.37 28.31 2.69
N GLY A 237 5.67 28.17 2.47
CA GLY A 237 6.73 28.83 3.25
C GLY A 237 7.64 27.84 3.99
N ASP A 238 7.26 26.57 4.03
CA ASP A 238 8.11 25.46 4.44
C ASP A 238 8.33 24.55 3.23
N ASN A 239 9.56 24.54 2.71
CA ASN A 239 9.91 23.67 1.57
C ASN A 239 10.16 22.22 2.01
N GLN A 240 9.88 21.90 3.28
CA GLN A 240 10.06 20.57 3.83
C GLN A 240 8.74 19.83 3.97
N VAL A 241 8.76 18.58 3.53
CA VAL A 241 7.75 17.60 3.90
C VAL A 241 8.12 17.06 5.29
N THR A 242 7.20 17.20 6.24
CA THR A 242 7.37 16.76 7.64
C THR A 242 6.46 15.60 7.99
N SER A 243 5.39 15.38 7.22
CA SER A 243 4.49 14.25 7.38
C SER A 243 3.97 13.75 6.03
N ALA A 244 3.57 12.49 6.01
CA ALA A 244 2.84 11.88 4.92
C ALA A 244 1.89 10.81 5.46
N SER A 245 0.79 10.57 4.76
CA SER A 245 -0.14 9.48 5.04
C SER A 245 -0.13 8.49 3.89
N PHE A 246 -0.06 7.21 4.23
CA PHE A 246 0.01 6.11 3.30
C PHE A 246 -1.28 5.28 3.38
N PHE A 247 -1.85 5.00 2.23
CA PHE A 247 -3.19 4.45 2.05
C PHE A 247 -3.13 3.20 1.20
N ARG A 248 -3.88 2.19 1.62
CA ARG A 248 -4.36 1.13 0.73
C ARG A 248 -5.44 1.70 -0.15
N VAL A 249 -5.42 1.40 -1.45
CA VAL A 249 -6.43 1.88 -2.38
C VAL A 249 -7.84 1.40 -2.00
N ALA A 250 -7.94 0.18 -1.47
CA ALA A 250 -9.21 -0.41 -1.03
C ALA A 250 -9.86 0.30 0.18
N GLU A 251 -9.09 1.05 0.96
CA GLU A 251 -9.54 1.67 2.21
C GLU A 251 -9.53 3.20 2.18
N TYR A 252 -9.10 3.79 1.06
CA TYR A 252 -8.99 5.25 0.95
C TYR A 252 -10.34 5.92 1.26
N PRO A 253 -10.41 6.97 2.10
CA PRO A 253 -9.30 7.80 2.59
C PRO A 253 -8.73 7.40 3.97
N GLN A 254 -8.96 6.19 4.47
CA GLN A 254 -8.37 5.76 5.74
C GLN A 254 -6.89 5.40 5.56
N SER A 255 -6.00 6.08 6.30
CA SER A 255 -4.57 5.75 6.26
C SER A 255 -4.30 4.45 7.02
N CYS A 256 -3.37 3.66 6.48
CA CYS A 256 -2.88 2.45 7.14
C CYS A 256 -1.52 2.67 7.80
N ILE A 257 -0.72 3.62 7.30
CA ILE A 257 0.54 4.06 7.92
C ILE A 257 0.62 5.59 7.85
N ASP A 258 0.90 6.22 8.99
CA ASP A 258 1.28 7.62 9.05
C ASP A 258 2.80 7.74 9.20
N VAL A 259 3.40 8.57 8.37
CA VAL A 259 4.84 8.83 8.32
C VAL A 259 5.12 10.21 8.90
N LEU A 260 5.97 10.27 9.92
CA LEU A 260 6.47 11.51 10.49
C LEU A 260 7.98 11.61 10.28
N LEU A 261 8.43 12.72 9.72
CA LEU A 261 9.82 13.02 9.43
C LEU A 261 10.35 14.03 10.44
N SER A 262 11.52 13.77 11.01
CA SER A 262 12.18 14.76 11.87
C SER A 262 12.47 16.05 11.10
N GLY A 263 12.16 17.21 11.67
CA GLY A 263 12.40 18.50 11.05
C GLY A 263 13.88 18.81 10.83
N ILE A 264 14.17 19.56 9.76
CA ILE A 264 15.47 20.16 9.46
C ILE A 264 15.31 21.68 9.53
N ASP A 265 16.41 22.42 9.69
CA ASP A 265 16.41 23.88 9.55
C ASP A 265 15.73 24.32 8.24
N LYS A 266 14.72 25.19 8.36
CA LYS A 266 13.84 25.62 7.26
C LYS A 266 14.57 26.40 6.17
N LEU A 267 15.71 27.01 6.50
CA LEU A 267 16.50 27.84 5.57
C LEU A 267 17.52 27.04 4.76
N ASP A 268 17.59 25.73 4.94
CA ASP A 268 18.58 24.90 4.27
C ASP A 268 18.13 24.47 2.87
N ALA A 269 18.75 25.05 1.84
CA ALA A 269 18.50 24.72 0.43
C ALA A 269 18.79 23.24 0.09
N LYS A 270 19.54 22.51 0.94
CA LYS A 270 19.84 21.08 0.75
C LYS A 270 19.02 20.17 1.68
N ALA A 271 17.98 20.70 2.33
CA ALA A 271 17.19 19.96 3.31
C ALA A 271 16.58 18.67 2.74
N ALA A 272 16.19 18.66 1.46
CA ALA A 272 15.64 17.49 0.78
C ALA A 272 16.59 16.29 0.73
N TYR A 273 17.90 16.52 0.63
CA TYR A 273 18.93 15.46 0.49
C TYR A 273 19.50 14.99 1.82
N LYS A 274 19.20 15.70 2.91
CA LYS A 274 19.69 15.38 4.23
C LYS A 274 18.87 14.28 4.87
N SER A 275 19.56 13.32 5.46
CA SER A 275 19.00 12.26 6.27
C SER A 275 18.15 12.79 7.43
N ARG A 276 17.02 12.10 7.65
CA ARG A 276 16.05 12.37 8.72
C ARG A 276 15.68 11.09 9.42
N CYS A 277 15.30 11.21 10.68
CA CYS A 277 14.61 10.12 11.36
C CYS A 277 13.20 10.00 10.78
N ILE A 278 12.79 8.78 10.45
CA ILE A 278 11.42 8.48 10.01
C ILE A 278 10.72 7.70 11.11
N HIS A 279 9.56 8.18 11.55
CA HIS A 279 8.67 7.44 12.43
C HIS A 279 7.48 6.94 11.60
N LEU A 280 7.32 5.63 11.53
CA LEU A 280 6.23 4.95 10.84
C LEU A 280 5.24 4.46 11.89
N ARG A 281 4.06 5.09 11.94
CA ARG A 281 2.95 4.65 12.79
C ARG A 281 1.99 3.84 11.94
N GLY A 282 2.06 2.52 12.08
CA GLY A 282 1.15 1.57 11.45
C GLY A 282 0.22 0.92 12.47
N PRO A 283 -0.16 -0.36 12.28
CA PRO A 283 -1.12 -1.06 13.15
C PRO A 283 -0.57 -1.45 14.53
N PHE A 284 0.70 -1.15 14.83
CA PHE A 284 1.39 -1.57 16.04
C PHE A 284 1.20 -0.60 17.20
N ALA A 285 1.31 -1.12 18.43
CA ALA A 285 1.22 -0.30 19.65
C ALA A 285 2.37 0.72 19.77
N THR A 286 3.56 0.40 19.24
CA THR A 286 4.68 1.35 19.14
C THR A 286 5.03 1.69 17.69
N PRO A 287 5.30 2.97 17.36
CA PRO A 287 5.83 3.33 16.05
C PRO A 287 7.22 2.76 15.78
N ILE A 288 7.46 2.37 14.53
CA ILE A 288 8.78 1.95 14.07
C ILE A 288 9.60 3.20 13.75
N LYS A 289 10.85 3.22 14.21
CA LYS A 289 11.74 4.37 14.06
C LYS A 289 12.96 3.98 13.24
N GLU A 290 13.11 4.63 12.09
CA GLU A 290 14.29 4.51 11.25
C GLU A 290 15.27 5.64 11.56
N TYR A 291 16.44 5.28 12.07
CA TYR A 291 17.47 6.23 12.46
C TYR A 291 18.59 6.27 11.44
N PRO A 292 18.94 7.44 10.87
CA PRO A 292 20.15 7.57 10.09
C PRO A 292 21.39 7.47 10.99
N ASP A 293 22.47 6.86 10.49
CA ASP A 293 23.75 6.84 11.21
C ASP A 293 24.25 8.26 11.52
N ARG A 294 23.89 9.22 10.67
CA ARG A 294 24.22 10.64 10.81
C ARG A 294 22.98 11.46 10.53
N GLN A 295 22.44 12.14 11.54
CA GLN A 295 21.28 13.02 11.38
C GLN A 295 21.64 14.32 10.64
N ASN A 296 20.74 14.82 9.79
CA ASN A 296 20.88 16.09 9.07
C ASN A 296 22.14 16.17 8.19
N LYS A 297 22.59 15.04 7.64
CA LYS A 297 23.76 14.94 6.74
C LYS A 297 23.36 14.29 5.41
N ILE A 298 24.10 14.60 4.36
CA ILE A 298 23.95 13.95 3.06
C ILE A 298 24.88 12.71 3.03
N PRO A 299 24.44 11.57 2.46
CA PRO A 299 23.11 11.30 1.91
C PRO A 299 22.11 10.78 2.96
N TRP A 300 20.87 10.47 2.53
CA TRP A 300 19.81 9.88 3.38
C TRP A 300 20.25 8.60 4.09
N SER A 301 20.96 7.74 3.35
CA SER A 301 21.50 6.46 3.83
C SER A 301 22.89 6.59 4.46
N PRO A 302 23.27 5.64 5.34
CA PRO A 302 22.49 4.49 5.79
C PRO A 302 21.48 4.85 6.90
N ARG A 303 20.37 4.11 6.93
CA ARG A 303 19.29 4.23 7.96
C ARG A 303 18.97 2.87 8.54
N ARG A 304 18.83 2.77 9.87
CA ARG A 304 18.70 1.50 10.60
C ARG A 304 17.42 1.47 11.41
N PHE A 305 16.81 0.29 11.52
CA PHE A 305 15.64 0.04 12.36
C PHE A 305 15.59 -1.41 12.80
N THR A 306 14.69 -1.70 13.75
CA THR A 306 14.40 -3.06 14.24
C THR A 306 12.94 -3.38 13.97
N TYR A 307 12.67 -4.60 13.53
CA TYR A 307 11.33 -5.08 13.24
C TYR A 307 11.24 -6.58 13.51
N GLY A 308 10.22 -7.03 14.25
CA GLY A 308 10.08 -8.43 14.67
C GLY A 308 11.33 -9.02 15.35
N GLY A 309 12.06 -8.21 16.14
CA GLY A 309 13.32 -8.62 16.79
C GLY A 309 14.56 -8.65 15.88
N ARG A 310 14.40 -8.40 14.58
CA ARG A 310 15.47 -8.43 13.57
C ARG A 310 15.94 -7.02 13.23
N LYS A 311 17.20 -6.88 12.79
CA LYS A 311 17.80 -5.57 12.50
C LYS A 311 18.00 -5.38 11.00
N PHE A 312 17.61 -4.21 10.52
CA PHE A 312 17.62 -3.88 9.11
C PHE A 312 18.32 -2.56 8.85
N VAL A 313 18.98 -2.46 7.70
CA VAL A 313 19.70 -1.27 7.26
C VAL A 313 19.37 -0.95 5.80
N TRP A 314 18.87 0.26 5.57
CA TRP A 314 18.82 0.90 4.27
C TRP A 314 20.21 1.37 3.89
N LYS A 315 20.67 0.99 2.69
CA LYS A 315 21.93 1.42 2.08
C LYS A 315 21.64 2.12 0.74
N PRO A 316 22.54 3.00 0.24
CA PRO A 316 22.34 3.64 -1.06
C PRO A 316 22.20 2.58 -2.17
N GLY A 317 21.21 2.74 -3.06
CA GLY A 317 21.04 1.86 -4.22
C GLY A 317 22.13 2.05 -5.27
N ASP A 318 22.56 3.28 -5.48
CA ASP A 318 23.75 3.66 -6.25
C ASP A 318 24.58 4.64 -5.39
N PRO A 319 25.88 4.40 -5.17
CA PRO A 319 26.75 5.35 -4.46
C PRO A 319 26.88 6.75 -5.10
N HIS A 320 26.51 6.90 -6.37
CA HIS A 320 26.66 8.12 -7.15
C HIS A 320 25.32 8.80 -7.51
N ASP A 321 24.19 8.13 -7.29
CA ASP A 321 22.85 8.68 -7.52
C ASP A 321 22.02 8.63 -6.22
N ASP A 322 22.00 9.77 -5.51
CA ASP A 322 21.23 9.92 -4.27
C ASP A 322 19.71 9.82 -4.49
N VAL A 323 19.21 9.89 -5.72
CA VAL A 323 17.78 9.76 -6.05
C VAL A 323 17.38 8.29 -6.27
N MET A 324 18.34 7.40 -6.41
CA MET A 324 18.09 5.96 -6.51
C MET A 324 17.33 5.45 -5.27
N PRO A 325 16.34 4.55 -5.42
CA PRO A 325 15.72 3.88 -4.28
C PRO A 325 16.78 3.16 -3.43
N GLU A 326 16.63 3.20 -2.11
CA GLU A 326 17.59 2.56 -1.22
C GLU A 326 17.40 1.04 -1.24
N THR A 327 18.47 0.30 -0.97
CA THR A 327 18.44 -1.16 -0.87
C THR A 327 18.41 -1.57 0.60
N LEU A 328 17.48 -2.44 0.98
CA LEU A 328 17.35 -2.97 2.32
C LEU A 328 18.12 -4.27 2.48
N TYR A 329 18.88 -4.35 3.57
CA TYR A 329 19.54 -5.57 4.01
C TYR A 329 19.25 -5.86 5.49
N GLU A 330 19.27 -7.14 5.85
CA GLU A 330 19.32 -7.58 7.24
C GLU A 330 20.77 -7.68 7.72
N TYR A 331 21.01 -7.35 8.99
CA TYR A 331 22.30 -7.52 9.65
C TYR A 331 22.13 -8.05 11.07
N LYS A 332 23.20 -8.61 11.66
CA LYS A 332 23.20 -9.12 13.04
C LYS A 332 23.99 -8.21 13.96
N LYS A 333 25.17 -7.78 13.52
CA LYS A 333 26.10 -6.96 14.29
C LYS A 333 26.44 -5.68 13.52
N ASP A 334 26.41 -4.56 14.23
CA ASP A 334 26.95 -3.29 13.79
C ASP A 334 28.08 -2.84 14.72
N PHE A 335 29.04 -2.14 14.15
CA PHE A 335 30.19 -1.59 14.87
C PHE A 335 30.47 -0.17 14.37
N VAL A 336 30.99 0.67 15.26
CA VAL A 336 31.44 2.00 14.86
C VAL A 336 32.56 1.84 13.84
N LYS A 337 32.49 2.57 12.73
CA LYS A 337 33.51 2.50 11.68
C LYS A 337 34.88 2.89 12.28
N PRO A 338 35.93 2.06 12.14
CA PRO A 338 37.25 2.39 12.63
C PRO A 338 37.72 3.76 12.12
N GLY A 339 38.20 4.62 13.03
CA GLY A 339 38.64 5.99 12.71
C GLY A 339 37.52 7.01 12.46
N SER A 340 36.24 6.63 12.56
CA SER A 340 35.12 7.56 12.39
C SER A 340 34.87 8.40 13.64
N ARG A 341 35.04 9.72 13.52
CA ARG A 341 34.56 10.70 14.52
C ARG A 341 33.11 11.15 14.30
N SER A 342 32.49 10.72 13.20
CA SER A 342 31.20 11.23 12.73
C SER A 342 30.03 10.27 12.98
N GLY A 343 30.18 9.25 13.85
CA GLY A 343 29.13 8.29 14.17
C GLY A 343 28.79 7.26 13.07
N LYS A 344 29.53 7.20 11.96
CA LYS A 344 29.32 6.19 10.92
C LYS A 344 29.49 4.79 11.48
N LYS A 345 28.60 3.88 11.11
CA LYS A 345 28.68 2.47 11.46
C LYS A 345 28.98 1.61 10.23
N VAL A 346 29.47 0.41 10.51
CA VAL A 346 29.63 -0.68 9.55
C VAL A 346 28.88 -1.87 10.14
N ASP A 347 28.39 -2.76 9.29
CA ASP A 347 27.59 -3.92 9.67
C ASP A 347 28.03 -5.16 8.90
N ASP A 348 27.61 -6.30 9.41
CA ASP A 348 27.77 -7.62 8.79
C ASP A 348 26.58 -7.98 7.88
N ALA A 349 25.92 -6.99 7.27
CA ALA A 349 24.71 -7.23 6.50
C ALA A 349 24.92 -8.29 5.42
N ALA A 350 23.96 -9.21 5.34
CA ALA A 350 23.98 -10.28 4.35
C ALA A 350 23.94 -9.70 2.92
N PRO A 351 24.53 -10.37 1.92
CA PRO A 351 24.47 -9.91 0.53
C PRO A 351 23.04 -10.02 -0.06
N THR A 352 22.15 -10.77 0.59
CA THR A 352 20.77 -10.94 0.16
C THR A 352 19.96 -9.66 0.33
N LYS A 353 19.47 -9.12 -0.79
CA LYS A 353 18.64 -7.90 -0.82
C LYS A 353 17.21 -8.27 -0.45
N LEU A 354 16.64 -7.54 0.51
CA LEU A 354 15.21 -7.70 0.88
C LEU A 354 14.32 -6.73 0.12
N VAL A 355 14.83 -5.54 -0.15
CA VAL A 355 14.18 -4.53 -0.98
C VAL A 355 15.25 -3.90 -1.83
N TRP A 356 15.00 -3.73 -3.12
CA TRP A 356 15.86 -2.98 -4.02
C TRP A 356 15.02 -2.22 -5.03
N GLY A 357 15.61 -1.24 -5.70
CA GLY A 357 14.88 -0.54 -6.73
C GLY A 357 15.72 -0.31 -7.98
N GLU A 358 15.01 0.07 -9.02
CA GLU A 358 15.53 0.43 -10.32
C GLU A 358 15.03 1.82 -10.69
N LYS A 359 15.90 2.58 -11.34
CA LYS A 359 15.55 3.88 -11.92
C LYS A 359 15.63 3.75 -13.44
N LYS A 360 14.48 3.82 -14.09
CA LYS A 360 14.38 3.85 -15.55
C LYS A 360 14.05 5.27 -15.98
N ARG A 361 14.70 5.76 -17.04
CA ARG A 361 14.38 7.06 -17.63
C ARG A 361 13.39 6.85 -18.78
N LYS A 362 12.16 7.31 -18.61
CA LYS A 362 11.14 7.30 -19.68
C LYS A 362 10.94 8.72 -20.19
N GLY A 363 11.74 9.10 -21.19
CA GLY A 363 11.75 10.45 -21.75
C GLY A 363 12.34 11.50 -20.78
N LYS A 364 11.53 12.51 -20.41
CA LYS A 364 11.89 13.56 -19.44
C LYS A 364 11.54 13.21 -17.98
N VAL A 365 10.85 12.09 -17.75
CA VAL A 365 10.38 11.68 -16.42
C VAL A 365 11.14 10.45 -15.96
N GLU A 366 11.57 10.47 -14.71
CA GLU A 366 12.17 9.33 -14.03
C GLU A 366 11.05 8.42 -13.52
N SER A 367 11.11 7.14 -13.86
CA SER A 367 10.22 6.09 -13.34
C SER A 367 11.01 5.21 -12.39
N TYR A 368 10.45 4.99 -11.20
CA TYR A 368 11.07 4.17 -10.17
C TYR A 368 10.32 2.85 -10.07
N THR A 369 11.06 1.75 -9.98
CA THR A 369 10.51 0.43 -9.69
C THR A 369 11.12 -0.04 -8.38
N ILE A 370 10.32 -0.60 -7.49
CA ILE A 370 10.79 -1.21 -6.24
C ILE A 370 10.39 -2.67 -6.23
N HIS A 371 11.33 -3.52 -5.86
CA HIS A 371 11.16 -4.95 -5.72
C HIS A 371 11.33 -5.34 -4.26
N PHE A 372 10.47 -6.25 -3.81
CA PHE A 372 10.50 -6.87 -2.50
C PHE A 372 10.82 -8.34 -2.68
N ALA A 373 11.75 -8.86 -1.87
CA ALA A 373 12.01 -10.30 -1.84
C ALA A 373 10.72 -11.08 -1.58
N GLY A 374 10.64 -12.30 -2.12
CA GLY A 374 9.53 -13.20 -1.87
C GLY A 374 9.32 -13.46 -0.38
N GLY A 375 8.07 -13.65 0.02
CA GLY A 375 7.72 -13.96 1.41
C GLY A 375 7.71 -12.76 2.38
N VAL A 376 7.97 -11.54 1.92
CA VAL A 376 7.71 -10.34 2.75
C VAL A 376 6.20 -10.16 2.89
N ASP A 377 5.70 -10.30 4.13
CA ASP A 377 4.29 -10.13 4.48
C ASP A 377 3.76 -8.72 4.14
N GLN A 378 2.45 -8.59 3.99
CA GLN A 378 1.82 -7.37 3.48
C GLN A 378 2.13 -6.18 4.39
N VAL A 379 2.00 -6.34 5.71
CA VAL A 379 2.16 -5.22 6.65
C VAL A 379 3.62 -4.75 6.71
N PHE A 380 4.59 -5.66 6.67
CA PHE A 380 5.99 -5.26 6.59
C PHE A 380 6.32 -4.59 5.26
N ARG A 381 5.80 -5.14 4.15
CA ARG A 381 5.95 -4.54 2.81
C ARG A 381 5.38 -3.13 2.75
N GLU A 382 4.22 -2.89 3.35
CA GLU A 382 3.58 -1.57 3.44
C GLU A 382 4.45 -0.56 4.18
N LEU A 383 5.06 -0.93 5.31
CA LEU A 383 5.97 -0.07 6.08
C LEU A 383 7.19 0.35 5.27
N LEU A 384 7.82 -0.63 4.63
CA LEU A 384 9.01 -0.42 3.82
C LEU A 384 8.70 0.44 2.59
N LEU A 385 7.57 0.19 1.94
CA LEU A 385 7.09 0.96 0.80
C LEU A 385 6.77 2.40 1.20
N ALA A 386 6.06 2.61 2.32
CA ALA A 386 5.77 3.94 2.85
C ALA A 386 7.06 4.74 3.16
N SER A 387 8.07 4.09 3.75
CA SER A 387 9.39 4.70 3.99
C SER A 387 10.07 5.15 2.69
N GLN A 388 10.14 4.27 1.68
CA GLN A 388 10.74 4.60 0.38
C GLN A 388 9.98 5.72 -0.34
N MET A 389 8.65 5.65 -0.35
CA MET A 389 7.80 6.66 -0.98
C MET A 389 7.93 8.03 -0.31
N ALA A 390 7.94 8.08 1.03
CA ALA A 390 8.09 9.33 1.77
C ALA A 390 9.45 9.99 1.51
N ARG A 391 10.54 9.20 1.50
CA ARG A 391 11.88 9.68 1.12
C ARG A 391 11.89 10.26 -0.29
N GLN A 392 11.31 9.56 -1.26
CA GLN A 392 11.29 10.03 -2.65
C GLN A 392 10.52 11.33 -2.80
N VAL A 393 9.39 11.48 -2.11
CA VAL A 393 8.65 12.74 -2.06
C VAL A 393 9.50 13.88 -1.50
N CYS A 394 10.30 13.64 -0.44
CA CYS A 394 11.25 14.65 0.04
C CYS A 394 12.29 15.05 -1.01
N LEU A 395 12.78 14.11 -1.84
CA LEU A 395 13.74 14.42 -2.89
C LEU A 395 13.10 15.21 -4.04
N PHE A 396 11.84 14.92 -4.35
CA PHE A 396 11.09 15.65 -5.38
C PHE A 396 10.99 17.15 -5.09
N THR A 397 10.93 17.56 -3.81
CA THR A 397 10.86 18.99 -3.46
C THR A 397 12.13 19.78 -3.76
N ALA A 398 13.24 19.12 -4.11
CA ALA A 398 14.50 19.77 -4.52
C ALA A 398 14.87 19.58 -5.99
N MET A 399 14.04 18.88 -6.78
CA MET A 399 14.20 18.78 -8.24
C MET A 399 13.36 19.82 -9.01
N GLU A 400 12.63 20.66 -8.28
CA GLU A 400 11.91 21.85 -8.74
C GLU A 400 12.74 23.11 -8.46
#